data_AF-A0A0H0YGH9-F1
#
_entry.id   AF-A0A0H0YGH9-F1
#
_cell.length_a   1.000
_cell.length_b   1.000
_cell.length_c   1.000
_cell.angle_alpha   90.00
_cell.angle_beta   90.00
_cell.angle_gamma   90.00
#
_symmetry.space_group_name_H-M   'P 1'
#
loop_
_entity.id
_entity.type
_entity.pdbx_description
1 polymer ?
#
loop_
_entity_poly.entity_id
_entity_poly.type
_entity_poly.pdbx_seq_one_letter_code
_entity_poly.pdbx_strand_id
1 'polypeptide(L)' 'MNRKKKINQILKAKQKKHNAKLHKSNKPRYISKAERAKMEAEEQNQASEHTENVVDTAQTDQA' A
#
# COMPACT_ATOMS: atom_id res chain seq x y z
N MET A 1 41.39 -1.27 -4.40
CA MET A 1 40.31 -1.34 -3.38
C MET A 1 40.41 -2.69 -2.68
N ASN A 2 40.57 -2.75 -1.36
CA ASN A 2 40.58 -4.02 -0.64
C ASN A 2 39.32 -4.85 -0.95
N ARG A 3 39.47 -6.18 -1.04
CA ARG A 3 38.38 -7.12 -1.37
C ARG A 3 37.08 -6.84 -0.59
N LYS A 4 37.21 -6.53 0.71
CA LYS A 4 36.09 -6.11 1.59
C LYS A 4 35.33 -4.89 1.06
N LYS A 5 36.04 -3.84 0.62
CA LYS A 5 35.42 -2.62 0.08
C LYS A 5 34.69 -2.90 -1.25
N LYS A 6 35.27 -3.76 -2.11
CA LYS A 6 34.67 -4.14 -3.40
C LYS A 6 33.37 -4.92 -3.22
N ILE A 7 33.34 -5.88 -2.30
CA ILE A 7 32.13 -6.66 -1.98
C ILE A 7 31.02 -5.72 -1.48
N ASN A 8 31.33 -4.83 -0.54
CA ASN A 8 30.35 -3.88 0.00
C ASN A 8 29.80 -2.93 -1.07
N GLN A 9 30.63 -2.48 -2.01
CA GLN A 9 30.19 -1.65 -3.13
C GLN A 9 29.20 -2.41 -4.04
N ILE A 10 29.49 -3.69 -4.35
CA ILE A 10 28.63 -4.54 -5.17
C ILE A 10 27.28 -4.78 -4.48
N LEU A 11 27.29 -5.10 -3.18
CA LEU A 11 26.05 -5.34 -2.42
C LEU A 11 25.17 -4.10 -2.38
N LYS A 12 25.75 -2.93 -2.09
CA LYS A 12 25.02 -1.65 -2.13
C LYS A 12 24.45 -1.34 -3.51
N ALA A 13 25.21 -1.60 -4.58
CA ALA A 13 24.73 -1.39 -5.94
C ALA A 13 23.55 -2.32 -6.28
N LYS A 14 23.59 -3.59 -5.88
CA LYS A 14 22.48 -4.53 -6.06
C LYS A 14 21.23 -4.11 -5.27
N GLN A 15 21.40 -3.71 -4.01
CA GLN A 15 20.30 -3.23 -3.17
C GLN A 15 19.64 -1.98 -3.77
N LYS A 16 20.44 -1.01 -4.24
CA LYS A 16 19.91 0.17 -4.93
C LYS A 16 19.13 -0.19 -6.20
N LYS A 17 19.63 -1.13 -7.01
CA LYS A 17 18.92 -1.60 -8.22
C LYS A 17 17.60 -2.30 -7.90
N HIS A 18 17.54 -3.05 -6.80
CA HIS A 18 16.29 -3.67 -6.32
C HIS A 18 15.29 -2.61 -5.86
N ASN A 19 15.73 -1.68 -5.00
CA ASN A 19 14.87 -0.63 -4.47
C ASN A 19 14.38 0.33 -5.56
N ALA A 20 15.20 0.58 -6.59
CA ALA A 20 14.82 1.38 -7.75
C ALA A 20 13.55 0.85 -8.45
N LYS A 21 13.38 -0.48 -8.48
CA LYS A 21 12.20 -1.13 -9.07
C LYS A 21 10.96 -1.09 -8.18
N LEU A 22 11.16 -0.91 -6.87
CA LEU A 22 10.09 -0.92 -5.87
C LEU A 22 9.55 0.49 -5.56
N HIS A 23 10.08 1.54 -6.19
CA HIS A 23 9.58 2.89 -6.01
C HIS A 23 8.21 3.05 -6.66
N LYS A 24 7.16 2.90 -5.85
CA LYS A 24 5.84 3.46 -6.15
C LYS A 24 5.93 4.99 -6.03
N SER A 25 5.42 5.72 -7.02
CA SER A 25 5.25 7.17 -6.88
C SER A 25 4.22 7.46 -5.80
N ASN A 26 4.51 8.39 -4.89
CA ASN A 26 3.56 8.85 -3.86
C ASN A 26 2.35 9.62 -4.44
N LYS A 27 2.24 9.71 -5.77
CA LYS A 27 1.15 10.38 -6.46
C LYS A 27 0.06 9.35 -6.75
N PRO A 28 -1.22 9.65 -6.46
CA PRO A 28 -2.29 8.78 -6.89
C PRO A 28 -2.24 8.65 -8.41
N ARG A 29 -2.35 7.42 -8.92
CA ARG A 29 -2.43 7.18 -10.36
C ARG A 29 -3.66 7.92 -10.89
N TYR A 30 -3.51 8.75 -11.92
CA TYR A 30 -4.67 9.34 -12.56
C TYR A 30 -5.49 8.21 -13.19
N ILE A 31 -6.75 8.16 -12.80
CA ILE A 31 -7.78 7.23 -13.26
C ILE A 31 -8.84 8.06 -13.97
N SER A 32 -9.50 7.47 -14.96
CA SER A 32 -10.55 8.19 -15.68
C SER A 32 -11.73 8.55 -14.77
N LYS A 33 -12.56 9.53 -15.15
CA LYS A 33 -13.75 9.92 -14.37
C LYS A 33 -14.69 8.74 -14.08
N ALA A 34 -14.81 7.81 -15.03
CA ALA A 34 -15.63 6.61 -14.88
C ALA A 34 -15.03 5.62 -13.86
N GLU A 35 -13.71 5.43 -13.86
CA GLU A 35 -13.03 4.57 -12.89
C GLU A 35 -13.03 5.15 -11.48
N ARG A 36 -12.94 6.48 -11.36
CA ARG A 36 -13.04 7.16 -10.06
C ARG A 36 -14.43 6.98 -9.44
N ALA A 37 -15.50 7.15 -10.22
CA ALA A 37 -16.87 6.93 -9.74
C ALA A 37 -17.11 5.47 -9.31
N LYS A 38 -16.50 4.49 -9.99
CA LYS A 38 -16.57 3.07 -9.60
C LYS A 38 -15.86 2.81 -8.28
N MET A 39 -14.64 3.34 -8.09
CA MET A 39 -13.92 3.18 -6.82
C MET A 39 -14.59 3.92 -5.66
N GLU A 40 -15.16 5.12 -5.87
CA GLU A 40 -15.91 5.83 -4.82
C GLU A 40 -17.17 5.05 -4.38
N ALA A 41 -17.87 4.40 -5.31
CA ALA A 41 -19.01 3.54 -5.00
C ALA A 41 -18.59 2.25 -4.27
N GLU A 42 -17.47 1.63 -4.66
CA GLU A 42 -16.91 0.47 -3.96
C GLU A 42 -16.38 0.84 -2.56
N GLU A 43 -15.73 1.99 -2.40
CA GLU A 43 -15.28 2.52 -1.11
C GLU A 43 -16.48 2.86 -0.20
N GLN A 44 -17.58 3.39 -0.74
CA GLN A 44 -18.80 3.63 0.03
C GLN A 44 -19.45 2.32 0.50
N ASN A 45 -19.50 1.29 -0.34
CA ASN A 45 -20.01 -0.03 0.06
C ASN A 45 -19.12 -0.68 1.12
N GLN A 46 -17.80 -0.61 0.97
CA GLN A 46 -16.86 -1.15 1.98
C GLN A 46 -16.89 -0.35 3.28
N ALA A 47 -17.09 0.98 3.23
CA ALA A 47 -17.26 1.79 4.42
C ALA A 47 -18.55 1.43 5.17
N SER A 48 -19.67 1.21 4.46
CA SER A 48 -20.90 0.73 5.08
C SER A 48 -20.74 -0.67 5.70
N GLU A 49 -20.07 -1.61 5.01
CA GLU A 49 -19.81 -2.94 5.58
C GLU A 49 -18.88 -2.86 6.79
N HIS A 50 -17.90 -1.95 6.80
CA HIS A 50 -17.01 -1.80 7.95
C HIS A 50 -17.71 -1.15 9.14
N THR A 51 -18.65 -0.22 8.91
CA THR A 51 -19.45 0.35 10.00
C THR A 51 -20.41 -0.66 10.62
N GLU A 52 -21.06 -1.52 9.82
CA GLU A 52 -21.98 -2.54 10.35
C GLU A 52 -21.22 -3.57 11.23
N ASN A 53 -20.04 -4.01 10.79
CA ASN A 53 -19.23 -4.98 11.55
C ASN A 53 -18.71 -4.43 12.90
N VAL A 54 -18.46 -3.12 13.01
CA VAL A 54 -18.04 -2.47 14.27
C VAL A 54 -19.21 -2.32 15.26
N VAL A 55 -20.43 -2.16 14.76
CA VAL A 55 -21.63 -2.01 15.61
C VAL A 55 -22.02 -3.36 16.22
N ASP A 56 -21.92 -4.45 15.46
CA ASP A 56 -22.19 -5.82 15.95
C ASP A 56 -21.18 -6.29 17.00
N THR A 57 -19.89 -5.95 16.83
CA THR A 57 -18.84 -6.33 17.81
C THR A 57 -18.91 -5.52 19.10
N ALA A 58 -19.36 -4.26 19.05
CA ALA A 58 -19.53 -3.44 20.25
C ALA A 58 -20.73 -3.87 21.14
N GLN A 59 -21.71 -4.57 20.57
CA GLN A 59 -22.87 -5.07 21.31
C GLN A 59 -22.64 -6.42 21.99
N THR A 60 -21.60 -7.17 21.60
CA THR A 60 -21.32 -8.51 22.16
C THR A 60 -20.51 -8.50 23.46
N ASP A 61 -19.83 -7.40 23.79
CA ASP A 61 -19.01 -7.24 25.01
C ASP A 61 -19.77 -6.59 26.19
N GLN A 62 -21.08 -6.35 26.06
CA GLN A 62 -21.95 -5.82 27.13
C GLN A 62 -23.00 -6.83 27.63
N ALA A 63 -22.60 -8.07 27.96
CA ALA A 63 -23.47 -9.05 28.64
C ALA A 63 -22.70 -9.88 29.68
#